data_AF-A0A0G2HF94-F1
#
_entry.id   AF-A0A0G2HF94-F1
#
_cell.length_a   1.000
_cell.length_b   1.000
_cell.length_c   1.000
_cell.angle_alpha   90.00
_cell.angle_beta   90.00
_cell.angle_gamma   90.00
#
_symmetry.space_group_name_H-M   'P 1'
#
loop_
_entity.id
_entity.type
_entity.pdbx_description
1 polymer ?
#
loop_
_entity_poly.entity_id
_entity_poly.type
_entity_poly.pdbx_seq_one_letter_code
_entity_poly.pdbx_strand_id
1 'polypeptide(L)'
;MAAHKFLRAAIVSSLCLGLAAADDCSGTTTISGSSDATSLAKACKTYSGTIAVATGTSDDLDLAEIEGSTISVSNTKITSLDGGASNGVLQDVKVSSNSDLSDITIEGTHASNITIGENSDDVSITFPHLKEAVDIEIADAAKLDLSALESLPRGALHIYGGSLEKLDLAEFREVMGGLILEDMPKLTDLSAPEFTRIMDAGSLTISGTGLTKLSLPKLQLVYDALWLEGDFESVDLPLLTSIGGDIYMKGAKSFDCDAFSTQFKDLAQDGHSFKCVAGDDDDDSDDAAKPTASSSFDDGAAASTAAASASGTAKASSTAKASGSSASASASGTAAAASGSATPGASGAPGSSGASTFGMGMGMVGGVVGLITFCLF
;
A
#
# COMPACT_ATOMS: atom_id res chain seq x y z
N MET A 1 -43.94 80.60 -26.71
CA MET A 1 -43.09 80.61 -25.51
C MET A 1 -42.68 79.16 -25.27
N ALA A 2 -41.50 78.76 -25.76
CA ALA A 2 -40.25 78.65 -24.99
C ALA A 2 -40.38 77.65 -23.82
N ALA A 3 -39.48 76.70 -23.53
CA ALA A 3 -38.24 76.21 -24.12
C ALA A 3 -37.77 75.01 -23.25
N HIS A 4 -37.16 74.00 -23.87
CA HIS A 4 -35.99 73.21 -23.42
C HIS A 4 -35.83 72.71 -21.95
N LYS A 5 -35.65 71.38 -21.75
CA LYS A 5 -34.35 70.66 -21.50
C LYS A 5 -34.56 69.21 -21.00
N PHE A 6 -33.95 68.18 -21.63
CA PHE A 6 -32.82 67.32 -21.18
C PHE A 6 -33.11 66.52 -19.86
N LEU A 7 -32.71 65.26 -19.59
CA LEU A 7 -31.94 64.18 -20.22
C LEU A 7 -31.87 63.01 -19.18
N ARG A 8 -31.96 61.74 -19.63
CA ARG A 8 -31.39 60.47 -19.09
C ARG A 8 -31.65 59.95 -17.66
N ALA A 9 -32.28 58.78 -17.64
CA ALA A 9 -31.86 57.47 -17.06
C ALA A 9 -31.17 57.36 -15.69
N ALA A 10 -31.73 56.50 -14.82
CA ALA A 10 -30.97 55.66 -13.90
C ALA A 10 -31.71 54.30 -13.73
N ILE A 11 -31.19 53.27 -14.39
CA ILE A 11 -31.47 51.86 -14.09
C ILE A 11 -30.53 51.49 -12.94
N VAL A 12 -31.07 51.26 -11.75
CA VAL A 12 -30.31 50.62 -10.67
C VAL A 12 -30.45 49.12 -10.89
N SER A 13 -29.54 48.58 -11.70
CA SER A 13 -29.28 47.14 -11.78
C SER A 13 -28.46 46.78 -10.54
N SER A 14 -29.12 46.17 -9.56
CA SER A 14 -28.50 45.51 -8.42
C SER A 14 -27.54 44.42 -8.92
N LEU A 15 -26.25 44.76 -8.86
CA LEU A 15 -25.13 43.84 -9.08
C LEU A 15 -25.11 42.88 -7.89
N CYS A 16 -25.64 41.67 -8.08
CA CYS A 16 -25.21 40.53 -7.30
C CYS A 16 -23.71 40.38 -7.57
N LEU A 17 -22.88 40.74 -6.59
CA LEU A 17 -21.52 40.20 -6.53
C LEU A 17 -21.69 38.70 -6.26
N GLY A 18 -21.55 37.92 -7.33
CA GLY A 18 -21.40 36.47 -7.21
C GLY A 18 -20.15 36.20 -6.40
N LEU A 19 -20.33 35.68 -5.19
CA LEU A 19 -19.39 34.72 -4.64
C LEU A 19 -19.36 33.60 -5.68
N ALA A 20 -18.29 33.49 -6.47
CA ALA A 20 -18.09 32.29 -7.26
C ALA A 20 -17.92 31.16 -6.25
N ALA A 21 -19.00 30.38 -6.06
CA ALA A 21 -18.83 29.07 -5.47
C ALA A 21 -17.86 28.34 -6.40
N ALA A 22 -16.70 27.94 -5.89
CA ALA A 22 -15.88 27.00 -6.61
C ALA A 22 -16.74 25.75 -6.82
N ASP A 23 -16.94 25.37 -8.08
CA ASP A 23 -17.91 24.33 -8.43
C ASP A 23 -17.34 22.94 -8.07
N ASP A 24 -18.22 21.99 -7.75
CA ASP A 24 -17.87 20.57 -7.67
C ASP A 24 -17.49 20.07 -9.07
N CYS A 25 -16.21 19.84 -9.29
CA CYS A 25 -15.72 19.33 -10.56
C CYS A 25 -15.71 17.81 -10.55
N SER A 26 -15.90 17.19 -11.72
CA SER A 26 -15.82 15.74 -11.84
C SER A 26 -15.27 15.30 -13.19
N GLY A 27 -14.71 14.08 -13.22
CA GLY A 27 -14.17 13.45 -14.42
C GLY A 27 -12.66 13.24 -14.38
N THR A 28 -12.07 13.02 -15.54
CA THR A 28 -10.60 12.93 -15.71
C THR A 28 -10.11 14.19 -16.40
N THR A 29 -9.13 14.86 -15.83
CA THR A 29 -8.49 16.04 -16.42
C THR A 29 -6.99 15.84 -16.46
N THR A 30 -6.37 16.22 -17.57
CA THR A 30 -4.91 16.22 -17.72
C THR A 30 -4.41 17.65 -17.69
N ILE A 31 -3.50 17.96 -16.78
CA ILE A 31 -2.84 19.27 -16.68
C ILE A 31 -1.45 19.19 -17.29
N SER A 32 -1.00 20.24 -17.98
CA SER A 32 0.32 20.24 -18.65
C SER A 32 1.28 21.30 -18.10
N GLY A 33 0.92 21.95 -16.99
CA GLY A 33 1.76 22.94 -16.32
C GLY A 33 1.05 23.70 -15.21
N SER A 34 1.78 24.57 -14.53
CA SER A 34 1.32 25.34 -13.37
C SER A 34 0.12 26.24 -13.64
N SER A 35 -0.05 26.73 -14.87
CA SER A 35 -1.21 27.54 -15.26
C SER A 35 -2.51 26.73 -15.24
N ASP A 36 -2.46 25.46 -15.65
CA ASP A 36 -3.61 24.56 -15.65
C ASP A 36 -3.96 24.17 -14.22
N ALA A 37 -2.92 23.87 -13.41
CA ALA A 37 -3.07 23.57 -11.98
C ALA A 37 -3.73 24.74 -11.23
N THR A 38 -3.22 25.96 -11.40
CA THR A 38 -3.78 27.18 -10.81
C THR A 38 -5.20 27.46 -11.29
N SER A 39 -5.50 27.17 -12.57
CA SER A 39 -6.84 27.37 -13.12
C SER A 39 -7.83 26.36 -12.56
N LEU A 40 -7.39 25.12 -12.36
CA LEU A 40 -8.20 24.06 -11.78
C LEU A 40 -8.48 24.33 -10.30
N ALA A 41 -7.47 24.70 -9.51
CA ALA A 41 -7.64 25.05 -8.09
C ALA A 41 -8.59 26.24 -7.89
N LYS A 42 -8.58 27.22 -8.81
CA LYS A 42 -9.53 28.35 -8.78
C LYS A 42 -10.94 27.98 -9.22
N ALA A 43 -11.07 27.02 -10.14
CA ALA A 43 -12.36 26.61 -10.68
C ALA A 43 -13.08 25.62 -9.78
N CYS A 44 -12.32 24.76 -9.09
CA CYS A 44 -12.81 23.59 -8.37
C CYS A 44 -12.22 23.57 -6.96
N LYS A 45 -13.08 23.61 -5.94
CA LYS A 45 -12.65 23.37 -4.55
C LYS A 45 -12.66 21.88 -4.22
N THR A 46 -13.66 21.19 -4.77
CA THR A 46 -13.88 19.75 -4.64
C THR A 46 -13.81 19.14 -6.03
N TYR A 47 -12.95 18.14 -6.23
CA TYR A 47 -12.77 17.47 -7.50
C TYR A 47 -13.00 15.96 -7.35
N SER A 48 -14.12 15.48 -7.88
CA SER A 48 -14.49 14.07 -7.89
C SER A 48 -13.98 13.39 -9.16
N GLY A 49 -12.75 12.89 -9.14
CA GLY A 49 -12.18 12.11 -10.23
C GLY A 49 -10.64 12.17 -10.28
N THR A 50 -10.06 11.93 -11.45
CA THR A 50 -8.60 11.82 -11.62
C THR A 50 -8.00 13.10 -12.21
N ILE A 51 -7.03 13.68 -11.50
CA ILE A 51 -6.15 14.74 -12.00
C ILE A 51 -4.85 14.07 -12.41
N ALA A 52 -4.63 13.96 -13.72
CA ALA A 52 -3.42 13.40 -14.30
C ALA A 52 -2.48 14.53 -14.76
N VAL A 53 -1.17 14.33 -14.60
CA VAL A 53 -0.17 15.26 -15.17
C VAL A 53 0.30 14.75 -16.53
N ALA A 54 0.38 15.63 -17.51
CA ALA A 54 0.90 15.29 -18.84
C ALA A 54 2.36 14.84 -18.75
N THR A 55 2.70 13.79 -19.49
CA THR A 55 4.06 13.25 -19.49
C THR A 55 5.07 14.29 -19.99
N GLY A 56 6.24 14.32 -19.35
CA GLY A 56 7.30 15.28 -19.68
C GLY A 56 7.05 16.72 -19.27
N THR A 57 5.99 17.03 -18.51
CA THR A 57 5.80 18.34 -17.87
C THR A 57 7.02 18.67 -17.01
N SER A 58 7.60 19.85 -17.19
CA SER A 58 8.80 20.30 -16.47
C SER A 58 8.57 21.44 -15.50
N ASP A 59 7.41 22.08 -15.55
CA ASP A 59 7.06 23.16 -14.63
C ASP A 59 6.59 22.56 -13.30
N ASP A 60 7.04 23.15 -12.18
CA ASP A 60 6.56 22.77 -10.84
C ASP A 60 5.03 22.90 -10.75
N LEU A 61 4.41 21.97 -10.01
CA LEU A 61 2.95 21.86 -9.92
C LEU A 61 2.47 22.17 -8.51
N ASP A 62 1.50 23.09 -8.46
CA ASP A 62 0.78 23.47 -7.25
C ASP A 62 -0.70 23.15 -7.46
N LEU A 63 -1.14 22.06 -6.83
CA LEU A 63 -2.52 21.57 -6.76
C LEU A 63 -3.14 21.84 -5.38
N ALA A 64 -2.63 22.85 -4.67
CA ALA A 64 -3.16 23.23 -3.38
C ALA A 64 -4.65 23.60 -3.45
N GLU A 65 -5.36 23.36 -2.35
CA GLU A 65 -6.77 23.66 -2.12
C GLU A 65 -7.79 22.76 -2.85
N ILE A 66 -7.34 21.70 -3.55
CA ILE A 66 -8.25 20.72 -4.17
C ILE A 66 -8.55 19.56 -3.21
N GLU A 67 -9.82 19.39 -2.87
CA GLU A 67 -10.34 18.29 -2.02
C GLU A 67 -10.95 17.15 -2.87
N GLY A 68 -10.93 15.91 -2.39
CA GLY A 68 -11.71 14.81 -2.96
C GLY A 68 -11.13 14.10 -4.20
N SER A 69 -9.97 14.54 -4.69
CA SER A 69 -9.40 14.07 -5.95
C SER A 69 -8.51 12.83 -5.81
N THR A 70 -8.45 12.05 -6.89
CA THR A 70 -7.33 11.16 -7.19
C THR A 70 -6.23 11.99 -7.88
N ILE A 71 -5.05 12.08 -7.26
CA ILE A 71 -3.86 12.73 -7.80
C ILE A 71 -3.00 11.66 -8.46
N SER A 72 -2.73 11.79 -9.76
CA SER A 72 -1.88 10.87 -10.51
C SER A 72 -0.78 11.61 -11.26
N VAL A 73 0.46 11.42 -10.84
CA VAL A 73 1.63 12.10 -11.39
C VAL A 73 2.68 11.06 -11.77
N SER A 74 2.86 10.83 -13.08
CA SER A 74 3.84 9.86 -13.55
C SER A 74 4.55 10.27 -14.82
N ASN A 75 5.81 9.84 -14.96
CA ASN A 75 6.64 10.08 -16.15
C ASN A 75 6.76 11.56 -16.52
N THR A 76 6.92 12.41 -15.51
CA THR A 76 7.10 13.85 -15.65
C THR A 76 8.57 14.24 -15.40
N LYS A 77 8.87 15.52 -15.61
CA LYS A 77 10.18 16.14 -15.32
C LYS A 77 10.05 17.26 -14.30
N ILE A 78 8.96 17.26 -13.53
CA ILE A 78 8.75 18.23 -12.47
C ILE A 78 9.74 17.94 -11.36
N THR A 79 10.22 18.99 -10.70
CA THR A 79 11.14 18.85 -9.56
C THR A 79 10.42 18.85 -8.23
N SER A 80 9.24 19.48 -8.17
CA SER A 80 8.40 19.51 -6.98
C SER A 80 6.92 19.29 -7.31
N LEU A 81 6.21 18.71 -6.34
CA LEU A 81 4.77 18.53 -6.33
C LEU A 81 4.21 19.01 -4.99
N ASP A 82 3.35 20.01 -5.04
CA ASP A 82 2.47 20.38 -3.93
C ASP A 82 1.03 20.05 -4.34
N GLY A 83 0.28 19.34 -3.51
CA GLY A 83 -1.08 18.98 -3.85
C GLY A 83 -1.99 18.67 -2.67
N GLY A 84 -3.29 18.83 -2.90
CA GLY A 84 -4.32 18.56 -1.90
C GLY A 84 -4.69 19.79 -1.09
N ALA A 85 -5.35 19.60 0.04
CA ALA A 85 -5.84 20.69 0.88
C ALA A 85 -5.71 20.33 2.36
N SER A 86 -5.36 21.29 3.20
CA SER A 86 -5.03 21.04 4.62
C SER A 86 -6.13 20.35 5.44
N ASN A 87 -7.40 20.47 5.04
CA ASN A 87 -8.54 19.76 5.65
C ASN A 87 -9.24 18.79 4.67
N GLY A 88 -8.61 18.51 3.53
CA GLY A 88 -9.16 17.69 2.47
C GLY A 88 -9.20 16.21 2.82
N VAL A 89 -10.13 15.51 2.19
CA VAL A 89 -10.15 14.05 2.09
C VAL A 89 -9.73 13.71 0.67
N LEU A 90 -8.61 13.03 0.50
CA LEU A 90 -8.09 12.59 -0.79
C LEU A 90 -8.61 11.18 -1.10
N GLN A 91 -8.75 10.87 -2.38
CA GLN A 91 -9.00 9.50 -2.81
C GLN A 91 -7.64 8.81 -2.96
N ASP A 92 -7.15 8.65 -4.19
CA ASP A 92 -5.88 7.98 -4.42
C ASP A 92 -4.77 8.99 -4.73
N VAL A 93 -3.59 8.80 -4.17
CA VAL A 93 -2.39 9.57 -4.48
C VAL A 93 -1.38 8.62 -5.10
N LYS A 94 -1.21 8.67 -6.42
CA LYS A 94 -0.24 7.87 -7.16
C LYS A 94 0.82 8.77 -7.78
N VAL A 95 2.03 8.74 -7.23
CA VAL A 95 3.16 9.55 -7.72
C VAL A 95 4.34 8.63 -8.02
N SER A 96 4.57 8.35 -9.31
CA SER A 96 5.56 7.35 -9.69
C SER A 96 6.37 7.66 -10.95
N SER A 97 7.58 7.12 -11.02
CA SER A 97 8.40 7.16 -12.24
C SER A 97 8.77 8.60 -12.66
N ASN A 98 9.04 9.49 -11.70
CA ASN A 98 9.45 10.88 -11.94
C ASN A 98 10.90 11.07 -11.47
N SER A 99 11.88 10.79 -12.34
CA SER A 99 13.31 10.75 -11.99
C SER A 99 13.89 12.06 -11.47
N ASP A 100 13.27 13.19 -11.83
CA ASP A 100 13.72 14.54 -11.45
C ASP A 100 12.96 15.08 -10.20
N LEU A 101 11.95 14.36 -9.71
CA LEU A 101 11.07 14.81 -8.61
C LEU A 101 11.73 14.53 -7.26
N SER A 102 12.19 15.60 -6.60
CA SER A 102 12.86 15.55 -5.29
C SER A 102 11.98 15.95 -4.13
N ASP A 103 10.89 16.68 -4.36
CA ASP A 103 10.07 17.22 -3.28
C ASP A 103 8.58 16.95 -3.51
N ILE A 104 7.95 16.23 -2.60
CA ILE A 104 6.52 15.90 -2.62
C ILE A 104 5.90 16.35 -1.31
N THR A 105 4.95 17.29 -1.38
CA THR A 105 4.12 17.70 -0.25
C THR A 105 2.66 17.42 -0.60
N ILE A 106 2.01 16.63 0.24
CA ILE A 106 0.59 16.30 0.08
C ILE A 106 -0.18 16.76 1.31
N GLU A 107 -1.07 17.72 1.09
CA GLU A 107 -1.98 18.27 2.08
C GLU A 107 -3.28 17.48 2.12
N GLY A 108 -3.71 17.09 3.30
CA GLY A 108 -4.90 16.27 3.49
C GLY A 108 -4.94 15.69 4.89
N THR A 109 -6.15 15.47 5.40
CA THR A 109 -6.33 14.78 6.69
C THR A 109 -6.60 13.29 6.54
N HIS A 110 -7.19 12.90 5.41
CA HIS A 110 -7.52 11.52 5.10
C HIS A 110 -7.16 11.21 3.65
N ALA A 111 -6.76 9.97 3.36
CA ALA A 111 -6.60 9.46 2.00
C ALA A 111 -7.21 8.06 1.87
N SER A 112 -7.57 7.65 0.67
CA SER A 112 -7.79 6.23 0.37
C SER A 112 -6.42 5.56 0.21
N ASN A 113 -5.90 5.43 -1.01
CA ASN A 113 -4.63 4.74 -1.25
C ASN A 113 -3.52 5.75 -1.58
N ILE A 114 -2.36 5.59 -0.95
CA ILE A 114 -1.16 6.37 -1.25
C ILE A 114 -0.11 5.40 -1.80
N THR A 115 0.38 5.68 -3.01
CA THR A 115 1.40 4.89 -3.70
C THR A 115 2.43 5.84 -4.30
N ILE A 116 3.58 5.97 -3.66
CA ILE A 116 4.67 6.88 -4.09
C ILE A 116 5.98 6.12 -4.21
N GLY A 117 6.61 6.13 -5.39
CA GLY A 117 7.81 5.33 -5.64
C GLY A 117 8.44 5.59 -7.00
N GLU A 118 9.61 5.01 -7.29
CA GLU A 118 10.33 5.22 -8.56
C GLU A 118 10.55 6.71 -8.92
N ASN A 119 10.69 7.59 -7.93
CA ASN A 119 10.97 9.01 -8.16
C ASN A 119 12.49 9.27 -8.07
N SER A 120 12.93 10.50 -7.78
CA SER A 120 14.35 10.77 -7.57
C SER A 120 14.89 10.03 -6.34
N ASP A 121 16.17 9.62 -6.38
CA ASP A 121 16.84 8.93 -5.25
C ASP A 121 16.89 9.78 -3.96
N ASP A 122 16.77 11.11 -4.10
CA ASP A 122 16.79 12.10 -3.02
C ASP A 122 15.37 12.58 -2.61
N VAL A 123 14.32 11.86 -3.02
CA VAL A 123 12.93 12.32 -2.81
C VAL A 123 12.57 12.49 -1.33
N SER A 124 12.02 13.67 -1.02
CA SER A 124 11.51 14.08 0.27
C SER A 124 9.99 14.13 0.23
N ILE A 125 9.33 13.25 0.97
CA ILE A 125 7.87 13.09 0.99
C ILE A 125 7.34 13.60 2.33
N THR A 126 6.39 14.53 2.30
CA THR A 126 5.83 15.16 3.50
C THR A 126 4.31 15.13 3.48
N PHE A 127 3.71 14.67 4.58
CA PHE A 127 2.27 14.70 4.83
C PHE A 127 1.97 15.47 6.13
N PRO A 128 1.87 16.81 6.09
CA PRO A 128 1.83 17.63 7.31
C PRO A 128 0.63 17.35 8.24
N HIS A 129 -0.48 16.89 7.67
CA HIS A 129 -1.77 16.79 8.38
C HIS A 129 -2.48 15.44 8.19
N LEU A 130 -1.83 14.46 7.54
CA LEU A 130 -2.44 13.17 7.24
C LEU A 130 -2.63 12.38 8.54
N LYS A 131 -3.89 12.15 8.90
CA LYS A 131 -4.27 11.39 10.11
C LYS A 131 -4.61 9.94 9.81
N GLU A 132 -5.27 9.70 8.69
CA GLU A 132 -5.74 8.37 8.34
C GLU A 132 -5.55 8.12 6.84
N ALA A 133 -5.16 6.91 6.49
CA ALA A 133 -5.19 6.43 5.11
C ALA A 133 -5.75 5.01 5.06
N VAL A 134 -6.35 4.60 3.95
CA VAL A 134 -6.72 3.18 3.78
C VAL A 134 -5.46 2.34 3.68
N ASP A 135 -4.53 2.73 2.81
CA ASP A 135 -3.30 1.98 2.53
C ASP A 135 -2.18 2.93 2.09
N ILE A 136 -0.95 2.67 2.53
CA ILE A 136 0.22 3.49 2.17
C ILE A 136 1.34 2.57 1.72
N GLU A 137 1.80 2.77 0.49
CA GLU A 137 2.96 2.12 -0.10
C GLU A 137 3.97 3.18 -0.57
N ILE A 138 5.17 3.15 0.01
CA ILE A 138 6.27 4.08 -0.31
C ILE A 138 7.52 3.31 -0.72
N ALA A 139 8.04 3.59 -1.91
CA ALA A 139 9.29 3.03 -2.40
C ALA A 139 10.36 4.12 -2.55
N ASP A 140 11.61 3.78 -2.23
CA ASP A 140 12.81 4.56 -2.55
C ASP A 140 12.85 6.00 -1.98
N ALA A 141 12.23 6.23 -0.82
CA ALA A 141 12.26 7.53 -0.18
C ALA A 141 13.61 7.85 0.49
N ALA A 142 14.07 9.10 0.37
CA ALA A 142 15.21 9.62 1.13
C ALA A 142 14.76 10.29 2.45
N LYS A 143 13.60 10.94 2.43
CA LYS A 143 12.94 11.49 3.61
C LYS A 143 11.44 11.23 3.55
N LEU A 144 10.86 10.92 4.71
CA LEU A 144 9.43 10.65 4.85
C LEU A 144 8.95 11.22 6.18
N ASP A 145 7.98 12.12 6.13
CA ASP A 145 7.27 12.63 7.30
C ASP A 145 5.82 12.12 7.31
N LEU A 146 5.55 11.22 8.26
CA LEU A 146 4.24 10.67 8.59
C LEU A 146 3.92 10.90 10.08
N SER A 147 4.50 11.93 10.69
CA SER A 147 4.38 12.18 12.14
C SER A 147 2.94 12.40 12.63
N ALA A 148 2.06 12.91 11.76
CA ALA A 148 0.65 13.14 12.04
C ALA A 148 -0.25 11.90 11.85
N LEU A 149 0.28 10.82 11.26
CA LEU A 149 -0.49 9.62 10.91
C LEU A 149 -0.92 8.86 12.17
N GLU A 150 -2.23 8.76 12.38
CA GLU A 150 -2.85 8.13 13.56
C GLU A 150 -3.19 6.65 13.30
N SER A 151 -3.70 6.30 12.11
CA SER A 151 -4.17 4.94 11.82
C SER A 151 -4.27 4.58 10.33
N LEU A 152 -4.25 3.27 10.07
CA LEU A 152 -4.62 2.67 8.77
C LEU A 152 -5.71 1.61 8.97
N PRO A 153 -6.99 1.98 8.90
CA PRO A 153 -8.10 1.14 9.34
C PRO A 153 -8.53 0.09 8.31
N ARG A 154 -7.74 -0.18 7.26
CA ARG A 154 -8.14 -1.12 6.19
C ARG A 154 -6.97 -1.81 5.50
N GLY A 155 -5.84 -1.13 5.36
CA GLY A 155 -4.66 -1.59 4.63
C GLY A 155 -3.40 -1.49 5.46
N ALA A 156 -2.25 -1.59 4.79
CA ALA A 156 -0.93 -1.70 5.39
C ALA A 156 -0.15 -0.40 5.24
N LEU A 157 0.84 -0.22 6.11
CA LEU A 157 1.93 0.73 5.89
C LEU A 157 3.13 -0.08 5.38
N HIS A 158 3.37 -0.03 4.07
CA HIS A 158 4.49 -0.68 3.40
C HIS A 158 5.50 0.36 2.94
N ILE A 159 6.72 0.27 3.45
CA ILE A 159 7.82 1.15 3.07
C ILE A 159 9.02 0.29 2.75
N TYR A 160 9.61 0.50 1.57
CA TYR A 160 10.76 -0.28 1.16
C TYR A 160 11.77 0.49 0.31
N GLY A 161 13.02 0.00 0.30
CA GLY A 161 14.09 0.58 -0.50
C GLY A 161 14.60 1.94 0.00
N GLY A 162 15.28 2.66 -0.87
CA GLY A 162 15.67 4.05 -0.62
C GLY A 162 16.78 4.26 0.41
N SER A 163 16.82 5.48 0.95
CA SER A 163 17.90 5.96 1.80
C SER A 163 17.45 6.62 3.11
N LEU A 164 16.18 6.41 3.48
CA LEU A 164 15.57 6.91 4.71
C LEU A 164 16.36 6.46 5.95
N GLU A 165 16.83 7.42 6.75
CA GLU A 165 17.59 7.13 7.97
C GLU A 165 16.69 6.98 9.21
N LYS A 166 15.54 7.66 9.21
CA LYS A 166 14.64 7.76 10.36
C LYS A 166 13.19 7.70 9.91
N LEU A 167 12.36 6.95 10.63
CA LEU A 167 10.92 6.92 10.48
C LEU A 167 10.26 7.24 11.82
N ASP A 168 9.56 8.38 11.88
CA ASP A 168 8.82 8.82 13.06
C ASP A 168 7.31 8.71 12.83
N LEU A 169 6.68 7.86 13.63
CA LEU A 169 5.26 7.54 13.65
C LEU A 169 4.71 7.89 15.04
N ALA A 170 4.92 9.14 15.44
CA ALA A 170 4.68 9.65 16.79
C ALA A 170 3.24 9.42 17.29
N GLU A 171 2.24 9.66 16.42
CA GLU A 171 0.82 9.53 16.74
C GLU A 171 0.20 8.20 16.29
N PHE A 172 0.98 7.32 15.65
CA PHE A 172 0.46 6.10 15.03
C PHE A 172 0.05 5.05 16.06
N ARG A 173 -1.22 4.61 15.99
CA ARG A 173 -1.84 3.75 17.02
C ARG A 173 -2.19 2.36 16.54
N GLU A 174 -2.65 2.22 15.30
CA GLU A 174 -3.19 0.96 14.80
C GLU A 174 -3.16 0.84 13.27
N VAL A 175 -3.00 -0.39 12.81
CA VAL A 175 -3.04 -0.76 11.39
C VAL A 175 -3.74 -2.10 11.20
N MET A 176 -4.46 -2.26 10.10
CA MET A 176 -5.11 -3.53 9.75
C MET A 176 -4.27 -4.42 8.83
N GLY A 177 -3.60 -3.87 7.82
CA GLY A 177 -2.87 -4.68 6.83
C GLY A 177 -1.44 -5.03 7.24
N GLY A 178 -0.93 -4.47 8.33
CA GLY A 178 0.43 -4.69 8.81
C GLY A 178 1.32 -3.44 8.74
N LEU A 179 2.44 -3.52 9.45
CA LEU A 179 3.55 -2.56 9.34
C LEU A 179 4.71 -3.32 8.71
N ILE A 180 5.06 -2.94 7.49
CA ILE A 180 5.98 -3.69 6.63
C ILE A 180 7.10 -2.75 6.20
N LEU A 181 8.31 -3.04 6.69
CA LEU A 181 9.52 -2.26 6.49
C LEU A 181 10.60 -3.18 5.89
N GLU A 182 10.93 -2.98 4.61
CA GLU A 182 11.77 -3.92 3.86
C GLU A 182 12.89 -3.23 3.10
N ASP A 183 14.06 -3.86 3.00
CA ASP A 183 15.17 -3.39 2.14
C ASP A 183 15.55 -1.91 2.35
N MET A 184 15.49 -1.43 3.60
CA MET A 184 15.87 -0.07 3.99
C MET A 184 17.18 -0.07 4.81
N PRO A 185 18.35 -0.33 4.19
CA PRO A 185 19.60 -0.58 4.91
C PRO A 185 20.12 0.63 5.71
N LYS A 186 19.64 1.85 5.40
CA LYS A 186 20.01 3.08 6.12
C LYS A 186 19.07 3.43 7.27
N LEU A 187 17.93 2.77 7.38
CA LEU A 187 16.97 3.04 8.46
C LEU A 187 17.56 2.55 9.78
N THR A 188 17.91 3.48 10.66
CA THR A 188 18.56 3.19 11.95
C THR A 188 17.74 3.64 13.16
N ASP A 189 16.65 4.38 12.91
CA ASP A 189 15.78 4.95 13.94
C ASP A 189 14.31 4.76 13.52
N LEU A 190 13.56 4.00 14.32
CA LEU A 190 12.12 3.82 14.18
C LEU A 190 11.45 4.21 15.50
N SER A 191 10.58 5.20 15.45
CA SER A 191 9.82 5.70 16.59
C SER A 191 8.33 5.47 16.34
N ALA A 192 7.69 4.65 17.18
CA ALA A 192 6.24 4.43 17.15
C ALA A 192 5.70 4.20 18.59
N PRO A 193 5.78 5.20 19.48
CA PRO A 193 5.53 5.03 20.91
C PRO A 193 4.05 4.77 21.23
N GLU A 194 3.14 5.21 20.37
CA GLU A 194 1.69 5.05 20.53
C GLU A 194 1.13 3.79 19.86
N PHE A 195 1.97 3.01 19.17
CA PHE A 195 1.52 1.89 18.35
C PHE A 195 1.05 0.73 19.22
N THR A 196 -0.24 0.37 19.09
CA THR A 196 -0.91 -0.57 19.99
C THR A 196 -1.23 -1.91 19.39
N ARG A 197 -1.58 -1.99 18.10
CA ARG A 197 -2.01 -3.27 17.52
C ARG A 197 -1.95 -3.30 16.00
N ILE A 198 -1.71 -4.51 15.50
CA ILE A 198 -1.94 -4.94 14.14
C ILE A 198 -3.14 -5.88 14.15
N MET A 199 -4.17 -5.53 13.40
CA MET A 199 -5.44 -6.27 13.35
C MET A 199 -5.55 -7.08 12.06
N ASP A 200 -6.65 -7.79 11.87
CA ASP A 200 -6.98 -8.58 10.65
C ASP A 200 -5.80 -9.45 10.16
N ALA A 201 -5.68 -9.80 8.89
CA ALA A 201 -4.54 -10.59 8.40
C ALA A 201 -3.18 -9.85 8.40
N GLY A 202 -3.00 -8.78 9.20
CA GLY A 202 -1.80 -7.97 9.22
C GLY A 202 -0.67 -8.57 10.05
N SER A 203 0.56 -8.41 9.54
CA SER A 203 1.81 -8.81 10.19
C SER A 203 2.67 -7.60 10.57
N LEU A 204 3.57 -7.79 11.54
CA LEU A 204 4.70 -6.89 11.75
C LEU A 204 5.90 -7.50 11.02
N THR A 205 6.31 -6.88 9.91
CA THR A 205 7.42 -7.38 9.09
C THR A 205 8.50 -6.31 8.99
N ILE A 206 9.67 -6.58 9.56
CA ILE A 206 10.84 -5.70 9.48
C ILE A 206 12.02 -6.56 9.03
N SER A 207 12.51 -6.35 7.81
CA SER A 207 13.64 -7.09 7.25
C SER A 207 14.54 -6.19 6.39
N GLY A 208 15.83 -6.49 6.31
CA GLY A 208 16.76 -5.73 5.47
C GLY A 208 16.97 -4.28 5.93
N THR A 209 16.76 -3.98 7.21
CA THR A 209 16.94 -2.64 7.78
C THR A 209 18.27 -2.47 8.51
N GLY A 210 18.71 -1.23 8.69
CA GLY A 210 19.87 -0.89 9.53
C GLY A 210 19.55 -0.80 11.04
N LEU A 211 18.37 -1.24 11.47
CA LEU A 211 17.94 -1.16 12.86
C LEU A 211 18.70 -2.17 13.72
N THR A 212 19.36 -1.67 14.77
CA THR A 212 19.99 -2.51 15.79
C THR A 212 19.10 -2.71 17.01
N LYS A 213 18.06 -1.87 17.16
CA LYS A 213 17.13 -1.92 18.29
C LYS A 213 15.71 -1.65 17.80
N LEU A 214 14.77 -2.42 18.33
CA LEU A 214 13.34 -2.20 18.14
C LEU A 214 12.67 -2.05 19.50
N SER A 215 11.90 -0.99 19.69
CA SER A 215 11.08 -0.80 20.89
C SER A 215 9.70 -0.30 20.48
N LEU A 216 8.67 -1.09 20.77
CA LEU A 216 7.26 -0.74 20.55
C LEU A 216 6.53 -0.92 21.89
N PRO A 217 6.65 0.06 22.81
CA PRO A 217 6.30 -0.13 24.21
C PRO A 217 4.81 -0.34 24.45
N LYS A 218 3.96 0.06 23.51
CA LYS A 218 2.50 -0.08 23.59
C LYS A 218 1.92 -1.19 22.73
N LEU A 219 2.73 -1.89 21.94
CA LEU A 219 2.25 -2.94 21.04
C LEU A 219 1.73 -4.11 21.88
N GLN A 220 0.46 -4.46 21.68
CA GLN A 220 -0.27 -5.47 22.47
C GLN A 220 -0.65 -6.70 21.64
N LEU A 221 -0.93 -6.51 20.36
CA LEU A 221 -1.49 -7.53 19.48
C LEU A 221 -0.84 -7.44 18.10
N VAL A 222 -0.40 -8.59 17.59
CA VAL A 222 -0.13 -8.81 16.17
C VAL A 222 -1.03 -9.96 15.73
N TYR A 223 -1.92 -9.72 14.77
CA TYR A 223 -2.94 -10.72 14.46
C TYR A 223 -2.39 -11.87 13.61
N ASP A 224 -1.53 -11.60 12.63
CA ASP A 224 -0.90 -12.65 11.82
C ASP A 224 0.52 -12.92 12.33
N ALA A 225 1.56 -12.65 11.54
CA ALA A 225 2.94 -13.00 11.91
C ALA A 225 3.75 -11.84 12.53
N LEU A 226 4.72 -12.20 13.36
CA LEU A 226 5.83 -11.34 13.77
C LEU A 226 7.09 -11.80 13.03
N TRP A 227 7.54 -11.02 12.05
CA TRP A 227 8.72 -11.28 11.25
C TRP A 227 9.76 -10.19 11.44
N LEU A 228 10.82 -10.50 12.18
CA LEU A 228 11.92 -9.58 12.45
C LEU A 228 13.23 -10.19 11.96
N GLU A 229 13.90 -9.51 11.04
CA GLU A 229 15.17 -9.96 10.47
C GLU A 229 16.14 -8.80 10.30
N GLY A 230 17.33 -8.95 10.88
CA GLY A 230 18.41 -7.99 10.73
C GLY A 230 19.44 -8.09 11.85
N ASP A 231 20.26 -7.05 11.99
CA ASP A 231 21.31 -6.98 13.00
C ASP A 231 20.79 -6.50 14.37
N PHE A 232 19.59 -6.92 14.77
CA PHE A 232 19.00 -6.54 16.05
C PHE A 232 19.84 -7.06 17.22
N GLU A 233 20.28 -6.14 18.08
CA GLU A 233 20.90 -6.45 19.38
C GLU A 233 19.84 -6.60 20.48
N SER A 234 18.71 -5.90 20.35
CA SER A 234 17.62 -5.96 21.32
C SER A 234 16.26 -5.65 20.70
N VAL A 235 15.24 -6.40 21.11
CA VAL A 235 13.83 -6.17 20.76
C VAL A 235 13.03 -6.06 22.05
N ASP A 236 12.31 -4.97 22.24
CA ASP A 236 11.53 -4.67 23.45
C ASP A 236 10.05 -4.44 23.11
N LEU A 237 9.23 -5.45 23.40
CA LEU A 237 7.77 -5.49 23.16
C LEU A 237 7.03 -5.86 24.45
N PRO A 238 7.13 -5.05 25.52
CA PRO A 238 6.80 -5.45 26.88
C PRO A 238 5.30 -5.69 27.12
N LEU A 239 4.43 -5.10 26.28
CA LEU A 239 2.98 -5.25 26.37
C LEU A 239 2.41 -6.24 25.35
N LEU A 240 3.25 -6.89 24.55
CA LEU A 240 2.79 -7.82 23.53
C LEU A 240 2.27 -9.09 24.21
N THR A 241 0.98 -9.37 23.99
CA THR A 241 0.26 -10.46 24.68
C THR A 241 -0.39 -11.46 23.75
N SER A 242 -0.42 -11.19 22.44
CA SER A 242 -1.04 -12.06 21.47
C SER A 242 -0.37 -11.92 20.11
N ILE A 243 0.01 -13.07 19.56
CA ILE A 243 0.44 -13.23 18.16
C ILE A 243 -0.43 -14.34 17.58
N GLY A 244 -1.21 -14.06 16.54
CA GLY A 244 -2.13 -15.06 15.99
C GLY A 244 -1.50 -15.99 14.95
N GLY A 245 -0.26 -15.73 14.55
CA GLY A 245 0.49 -16.48 13.55
C GLY A 245 1.92 -16.82 13.96
N ASP A 246 2.77 -16.94 12.96
CA ASP A 246 4.16 -17.38 13.11
C ASP A 246 5.05 -16.29 13.70
N ILE A 247 6.07 -16.72 14.46
CA ILE A 247 7.08 -15.84 15.04
C ILE A 247 8.44 -16.21 14.46
N TYR A 248 9.02 -15.29 13.71
CA TYR A 248 10.36 -15.40 13.17
C TYR A 248 11.20 -14.23 13.66
N MET A 249 12.34 -14.55 14.27
CA MET A 249 13.32 -13.58 14.74
C MET A 249 14.70 -14.00 14.27
N LYS A 250 15.36 -13.16 13.48
CA LYS A 250 16.79 -13.26 13.16
C LYS A 250 17.47 -11.97 13.61
N GLY A 251 18.31 -12.08 14.63
CA GLY A 251 19.04 -10.96 15.22
C GLY A 251 20.54 -11.05 14.98
N ALA A 252 21.28 -10.08 15.51
CA ALA A 252 22.74 -10.10 15.52
C ALA A 252 23.29 -11.32 16.27
N LYS A 253 24.58 -11.62 16.09
CA LYS A 253 25.28 -12.71 16.81
C LYS A 253 25.20 -12.61 18.33
N SER A 254 25.02 -11.40 18.86
CA SER A 254 24.89 -11.12 20.29
C SER A 254 23.44 -11.16 20.79
N PHE A 255 22.46 -11.41 19.91
CA PHE A 255 21.06 -11.42 20.28
C PHE A 255 20.73 -12.61 21.20
N ASP A 256 19.98 -12.35 22.27
CA ASP A 256 19.62 -13.37 23.25
C ASP A 256 18.32 -14.08 22.85
N CYS A 257 18.46 -15.09 21.99
CA CYS A 257 17.33 -15.91 21.56
C CYS A 257 16.70 -16.72 22.70
N ASP A 258 17.44 -17.05 23.76
CA ASP A 258 16.89 -17.79 24.90
C ASP A 258 15.92 -16.90 25.70
N ALA A 259 16.31 -15.64 25.94
CA ALA A 259 15.45 -14.64 26.56
C ALA A 259 14.22 -14.32 25.69
N PHE A 260 14.43 -14.11 24.39
CA PHE A 260 13.35 -13.86 23.43
C PHE A 260 12.35 -15.03 23.40
N SER A 261 12.85 -16.26 23.28
CA SER A 261 12.02 -17.47 23.30
C SER A 261 11.25 -17.62 24.60
N THR A 262 11.85 -17.28 25.74
CA THR A 262 11.14 -17.34 27.03
C THR A 262 9.98 -16.36 27.10
N GLN A 263 10.08 -15.20 26.45
CA GLN A 263 9.03 -14.18 26.45
C GLN A 263 7.91 -14.50 25.45
N PHE A 264 8.25 -14.95 24.23
CA PHE A 264 7.29 -14.97 23.12
C PHE A 264 6.84 -16.35 22.67
N LYS A 265 7.51 -17.45 23.04
CA LYS A 265 7.14 -18.80 22.56
C LYS A 265 5.71 -19.21 22.91
N ASP A 266 5.19 -18.74 24.04
CA ASP A 266 3.85 -19.09 24.52
C ASP A 266 2.77 -18.22 23.87
N LEU A 267 3.17 -17.20 23.08
CA LEU A 267 2.26 -16.36 22.30
C LEU A 267 1.94 -16.95 20.93
N ALA A 268 2.83 -17.77 20.36
CA ALA A 268 2.53 -18.50 19.12
C ALA A 268 1.43 -19.55 19.43
N GLN A 269 0.28 -19.43 18.76
CA GLN A 269 -0.85 -20.34 18.98
C GLN A 269 -0.53 -21.76 18.48
N ASP A 270 -1.30 -22.76 18.94
CA ASP A 270 -1.15 -24.15 18.53
C ASP A 270 -1.19 -24.30 17.00
N GLY A 271 -0.08 -24.77 16.41
CA GLY A 271 0.06 -24.99 14.97
C GLY A 271 0.89 -23.94 14.22
N HIS A 272 1.35 -22.90 14.91
CA HIS A 272 2.21 -21.86 14.36
C HIS A 272 3.69 -22.10 14.63
N SER A 273 4.54 -21.61 13.75
CA SER A 273 5.99 -21.76 13.86
C SER A 273 6.58 -20.70 14.79
N PHE A 274 7.56 -21.11 15.58
CA PHE A 274 8.41 -20.21 16.37
C PHE A 274 9.86 -20.50 16.02
N LYS A 275 10.59 -19.50 15.51
CA LYS A 275 12.01 -19.60 15.21
C LYS A 275 12.73 -18.33 15.66
N CYS A 276 13.77 -18.52 16.46
CA CYS A 276 14.72 -17.47 16.81
C CYS A 276 16.12 -17.92 16.43
N VAL A 277 16.82 -17.07 15.68
CA VAL A 277 18.16 -17.25 15.17
C VAL A 277 19.01 -16.06 15.58
N ALA A 278 20.23 -16.31 16.07
CA ALA A 278 21.20 -15.28 16.41
C ALA A 278 22.43 -15.40 15.50
N GLY A 279 22.65 -14.39 14.67
CA GLY A 279 23.79 -14.32 13.74
C GLY A 279 23.53 -14.91 12.36
N ASP A 280 24.62 -15.30 11.71
CA ASP A 280 24.64 -15.76 10.32
C ASP A 280 24.31 -17.26 10.25
N ASP A 281 23.08 -17.65 10.58
CA ASP A 281 22.61 -18.95 10.11
C ASP A 281 22.26 -18.79 8.61
N ASP A 282 23.09 -19.40 7.76
CA ASP A 282 22.99 -19.41 6.29
C ASP A 282 21.82 -20.28 5.76
N ASP A 283 20.78 -20.53 6.57
CA ASP A 283 19.63 -21.34 6.14
C ASP A 283 18.68 -20.47 5.29
N ASP A 284 19.01 -20.33 4.00
CA ASP A 284 18.21 -19.68 2.93
C ASP A 284 16.78 -20.27 2.76
N SER A 285 16.40 -21.28 3.54
CA SER A 285 15.08 -21.91 3.48
C SER A 285 13.99 -21.12 4.24
N ASP A 286 14.37 -20.08 4.96
CA ASP A 286 13.47 -19.34 5.85
C ASP A 286 12.61 -18.31 5.11
N ASP A 287 13.09 -17.72 4.02
CA ASP A 287 12.35 -16.71 3.24
C ASP A 287 11.00 -17.19 2.72
N ALA A 288 10.81 -18.50 2.53
CA ALA A 288 9.56 -19.08 2.05
C ALA A 288 8.37 -18.90 3.02
N ALA A 289 8.64 -18.57 4.29
CA ALA A 289 7.62 -18.31 5.31
C ALA A 289 7.41 -16.82 5.61
N LYS A 290 8.18 -15.92 4.97
CA LYS A 290 8.05 -14.48 5.17
C LYS A 290 6.67 -14.00 4.67
N PRO A 291 5.93 -13.18 5.46
CA PRO A 291 4.70 -12.56 4.98
C PRO A 291 5.00 -11.72 3.73
N THR A 292 4.27 -11.98 2.64
CA THR A 292 4.44 -11.23 1.39
C THR A 292 3.59 -9.97 1.42
N ALA A 293 4.22 -8.81 1.30
CA ALA A 293 3.53 -7.61 0.85
C ALA A 293 3.34 -7.65 -0.67
N SER A 294 2.18 -7.20 -1.16
CA SER A 294 2.00 -6.94 -2.58
C SER A 294 2.46 -5.52 -2.87
N SER A 295 3.51 -5.36 -3.65
CA SER A 295 3.97 -4.07 -4.15
C SER A 295 3.24 -3.68 -5.44
N SER A 296 2.79 -2.43 -5.51
CA SER A 296 2.09 -1.84 -6.67
C SER A 296 3.05 -1.32 -7.74
N PHE A 297 4.36 -1.35 -7.47
CA PHE A 297 5.42 -0.96 -8.40
C PHE A 297 5.99 -2.13 -9.20
N ASP A 298 5.57 -3.36 -8.93
CA ASP A 298 5.94 -4.54 -9.72
C ASP A 298 5.15 -4.64 -11.04
N ASP A 299 5.22 -3.59 -11.85
CA ASP A 299 4.84 -3.64 -13.26
C ASP A 299 6.03 -4.16 -14.09
N GLY A 300 6.26 -5.48 -14.05
CA GLY A 300 6.87 -6.21 -15.17
C GLY A 300 8.21 -6.89 -14.93
N ALA A 301 8.19 -8.05 -14.26
CA ALA A 301 9.18 -9.11 -14.48
C ALA A 301 8.51 -10.51 -14.52
N ALA A 302 8.15 -10.92 -15.74
CA ALA A 302 8.01 -12.29 -16.21
C ALA A 302 6.97 -13.24 -15.55
N ALA A 303 5.72 -13.16 -16.01
CA ALA A 303 4.89 -14.36 -16.22
C ALA A 303 4.87 -14.73 -17.70
N SER A 304 6.00 -15.21 -18.23
CA SER A 304 6.05 -15.87 -19.54
C SER A 304 6.51 -17.32 -19.40
N THR A 305 5.65 -18.15 -18.80
CA THR A 305 5.75 -19.61 -18.92
C THR A 305 4.35 -20.22 -18.99
N ALA A 306 3.77 -20.23 -20.19
CA ALA A 306 3.01 -21.36 -20.73
C ALA A 306 2.44 -21.03 -22.11
N ALA A 307 3.20 -21.33 -23.17
CA ALA A 307 2.61 -21.74 -24.44
C ALA A 307 3.60 -22.64 -25.15
N ALA A 308 3.42 -23.95 -24.97
CA ALA A 308 3.99 -24.96 -25.83
C ALA A 308 3.50 -24.72 -27.27
N SER A 309 4.42 -24.60 -28.22
CA SER A 309 4.15 -24.83 -29.64
C SER A 309 5.43 -25.26 -30.34
N ALA A 310 5.43 -26.52 -30.74
CA ALA A 310 6.45 -27.14 -31.57
C ALA A 310 6.19 -26.84 -33.05
N SER A 311 7.18 -26.23 -33.71
CA SER A 311 7.52 -26.36 -35.14
C SER A 311 8.67 -25.39 -35.38
N GLY A 312 9.83 -25.69 -35.95
CA GLY A 312 10.31 -26.83 -36.71
C GLY A 312 11.41 -26.29 -37.62
N THR A 313 12.49 -27.07 -37.76
CA THR A 313 13.49 -27.05 -38.84
C THR A 313 14.66 -26.05 -38.82
N ALA A 314 15.85 -26.62 -38.50
CA ALA A 314 17.17 -26.49 -39.16
C ALA A 314 17.77 -25.07 -39.31
N LYS A 315 19.05 -24.81 -38.99
CA LYS A 315 20.25 -25.47 -39.55
C LYS A 315 21.55 -24.92 -38.91
N ALA A 316 22.36 -25.84 -38.38
CA ALA A 316 23.83 -25.99 -38.44
C ALA A 316 24.86 -24.87 -38.13
N SER A 317 25.90 -25.36 -37.44
CA SER A 317 27.36 -25.02 -37.44
C SER A 317 27.86 -24.38 -36.13
N SER A 318 28.92 -24.80 -35.44
CA SER A 318 30.01 -25.75 -35.74
C SER A 318 30.83 -26.16 -34.49
N THR A 319 31.23 -27.44 -34.43
CA THR A 319 32.52 -28.04 -33.96
C THR A 319 33.08 -27.85 -32.53
N ALA A 320 33.17 -28.97 -31.77
CA ALA A 320 34.40 -29.69 -31.33
C ALA A 320 34.02 -30.82 -30.32
N LYS A 321 34.08 -32.14 -30.66
CA LYS A 321 35.18 -33.14 -30.53
C LYS A 321 35.66 -33.35 -29.07
N ALA A 322 35.76 -34.53 -28.43
CA ALA A 322 35.61 -35.97 -28.73
C ALA A 322 35.40 -36.73 -27.39
N SER A 323 34.68 -37.86 -27.34
CA SER A 323 35.20 -39.26 -27.18
C SER A 323 34.20 -39.99 -26.26
N GLY A 324 33.88 -41.28 -26.32
CA GLY A 324 34.16 -42.41 -27.21
C GLY A 324 33.31 -43.62 -26.77
N SER A 325 32.94 -44.45 -27.76
CA SER A 325 32.68 -45.91 -27.72
C SER A 325 31.72 -46.53 -26.69
N SER A 326 30.60 -47.10 -27.16
CA SER A 326 30.44 -48.51 -27.61
C SER A 326 28.95 -48.89 -27.61
N ALA A 327 28.39 -49.27 -28.77
CA ALA A 327 27.95 -50.64 -29.13
C ALA A 327 26.79 -51.16 -28.23
N SER A 328 25.65 -51.64 -28.70
CA SER A 328 25.37 -52.45 -29.89
C SER A 328 23.85 -52.71 -29.96
N ALA A 329 23.30 -52.74 -31.18
CA ALA A 329 22.20 -53.58 -31.67
C ALA A 329 20.80 -53.52 -31.00
N SER A 330 19.67 -53.76 -31.66
CA SER A 330 19.24 -53.87 -33.06
C SER A 330 17.75 -54.16 -32.99
N ALA A 331 17.00 -53.64 -33.98
CA ALA A 331 15.73 -54.20 -34.47
C ALA A 331 14.51 -54.12 -33.52
N SER A 332 13.26 -53.97 -33.95
CA SER A 332 12.58 -53.67 -35.21
C SER A 332 11.09 -53.81 -34.88
N GLY A 333 10.21 -52.99 -35.46
CA GLY A 333 8.77 -53.27 -35.47
C GLY A 333 7.91 -52.03 -35.19
N THR A 334 7.72 -51.14 -36.16
CA THR A 334 6.47 -51.00 -36.93
C THR A 334 5.16 -51.01 -36.13
N ALA A 335 4.50 -49.84 -36.16
CA ALA A 335 3.17 -49.59 -36.71
C ALA A 335 2.04 -49.18 -35.75
N ALA A 336 1.41 -48.08 -36.18
CA ALA A 336 -0.03 -47.75 -36.11
C ALA A 336 -0.61 -47.47 -34.71
N ALA A 337 -0.96 -46.22 -34.37
CA ALA A 337 -2.06 -45.40 -34.89
C ALA A 337 -3.45 -45.89 -34.42
N ALA A 338 -4.08 -45.06 -33.57
CA ALA A 338 -5.52 -44.76 -33.45
C ALA A 338 -5.78 -44.28 -32.00
N SER A 339 -5.92 -42.96 -31.75
CA SER A 339 -7.16 -42.17 -31.84
C SER A 339 -8.28 -42.67 -30.91
N GLY A 340 -8.65 -41.86 -29.93
CA GLY A 340 -9.81 -42.11 -29.07
C GLY A 340 -10.07 -40.99 -28.07
N SER A 341 -10.64 -39.91 -28.55
CA SER A 341 -11.20 -38.78 -27.79
C SER A 341 -12.34 -39.20 -26.87
N ALA A 342 -12.41 -38.62 -25.66
CA ALA A 342 -13.60 -38.66 -24.82
C ALA A 342 -13.94 -37.25 -24.29
N THR A 343 -15.11 -36.77 -24.68
CA THR A 343 -15.85 -35.61 -24.16
C THR A 343 -16.77 -36.06 -22.99
N PRO A 344 -17.33 -35.11 -22.21
CA PRO A 344 -17.75 -35.28 -20.81
C PRO A 344 -19.24 -35.59 -20.63
N GLY A 345 -19.60 -36.01 -19.40
CA GLY A 345 -20.98 -36.15 -18.95
C GLY A 345 -21.15 -35.65 -17.52
N ALA A 346 -22.09 -34.74 -17.32
CA ALA A 346 -22.48 -34.15 -16.05
C ALA A 346 -23.79 -34.76 -15.51
N SER A 347 -24.05 -34.45 -14.23
CA SER A 347 -25.33 -34.29 -13.54
C SER A 347 -25.97 -35.49 -12.81
N GLY A 348 -26.43 -35.21 -11.57
CA GLY A 348 -27.49 -35.96 -10.88
C GLY A 348 -27.34 -36.10 -9.35
N ALA A 349 -27.98 -35.22 -8.57
CA ALA A 349 -28.35 -35.43 -7.14
C ALA A 349 -29.73 -36.16 -7.05
N PRO A 350 -30.47 -36.31 -5.92
CA PRO A 350 -30.21 -35.99 -4.49
C PRO A 350 -30.75 -37.04 -3.44
N GLY A 351 -30.61 -36.74 -2.13
CA GLY A 351 -31.39 -37.29 -0.97
C GLY A 351 -30.50 -37.73 0.21
N SER A 352 -30.80 -37.60 1.51
CA SER A 352 -31.93 -37.06 2.30
C SER A 352 -31.58 -37.07 3.81
N SER A 353 -32.22 -36.18 4.60
CA SER A 353 -32.72 -36.37 6.00
C SER A 353 -31.80 -36.33 7.25
N GLY A 354 -32.15 -35.44 8.18
CA GLY A 354 -31.85 -35.55 9.63
C GLY A 354 -32.23 -34.28 10.43
N ALA A 355 -33.26 -34.36 11.30
CA ALA A 355 -33.86 -33.24 12.03
C ALA A 355 -33.99 -33.50 13.55
N SER A 356 -33.89 -32.44 14.36
CA SER A 356 -34.44 -32.26 15.74
C SER A 356 -34.18 -30.80 16.16
N THR A 357 -35.12 -29.84 16.27
CA THR A 357 -36.21 -29.59 17.25
C THR A 357 -35.81 -29.44 18.72
N PHE A 358 -35.75 -28.20 19.23
CA PHE A 358 -36.19 -27.79 20.57
C PHE A 358 -36.51 -26.28 20.54
N GLY A 359 -37.59 -25.85 21.19
CA GLY A 359 -38.21 -24.54 21.01
C GLY A 359 -38.32 -23.65 22.25
N MET A 360 -38.71 -22.41 21.95
CA MET A 360 -39.49 -21.42 22.72
C MET A 360 -38.96 -20.83 24.04
N GLY A 361 -38.85 -19.50 24.03
CA GLY A 361 -38.83 -18.63 25.22
C GLY A 361 -38.98 -17.16 24.81
N MET A 362 -40.22 -16.66 24.80
CA MET A 362 -40.61 -15.28 24.45
C MET A 362 -40.63 -14.41 25.71
N GLY A 363 -40.05 -13.21 25.67
CA GLY A 363 -40.12 -12.21 26.74
C GLY A 363 -40.17 -10.78 26.20
N MET A 364 -41.37 -10.21 26.15
CA MET A 364 -41.64 -8.79 25.87
C MET A 364 -41.70 -7.99 27.19
N VAL A 365 -40.92 -6.91 27.30
CA VAL A 365 -41.15 -5.67 28.08
C VAL A 365 -40.23 -4.62 27.42
N GLY A 366 -40.56 -3.39 27.04
CA GLY A 366 -41.70 -2.51 27.30
C GLY A 366 -41.17 -1.12 27.73
N GLY A 367 -41.17 -0.13 26.81
CA GLY A 367 -41.03 1.32 27.09
C GLY A 367 -39.59 1.86 27.05
N VAL A 368 -39.28 3.13 26.72
CA VAL A 368 -40.07 4.37 26.53
C VAL A 368 -39.18 5.35 25.72
N VAL A 369 -39.79 5.97 24.69
CA VAL A 369 -39.65 7.37 24.21
C VAL A 369 -38.29 8.08 24.35
N GLY A 370 -37.73 8.47 23.19
CA GLY A 370 -36.63 9.44 23.10
C GLY A 370 -36.42 9.93 21.66
N LEU A 371 -37.38 10.69 21.14
CA LEU A 371 -37.34 11.31 19.82
C LEU A 371 -36.54 12.63 19.94
N ILE A 372 -35.29 12.64 19.48
CA ILE A 372 -34.48 13.86 19.35
C ILE A 372 -34.39 14.22 17.87
N THR A 373 -35.09 15.30 17.53
CA THR A 373 -34.96 16.09 16.31
C THR A 373 -33.99 17.25 16.57
N PHE A 374 -33.41 17.81 15.51
CA PHE A 374 -32.53 19.00 15.39
C PHE A 374 -31.03 18.65 15.27
N CYS A 375 -30.25 19.17 14.31
CA CYS A 375 -30.54 20.08 13.20
C CYS A 375 -29.38 20.03 12.21
N LEU A 376 -29.69 20.25 10.94
CA LEU A 376 -28.77 20.78 9.95
C LEU A 376 -28.11 22.07 10.47
N PHE A 377 -26.78 22.13 10.42
CA PHE A 377 -25.98 23.29 9.99
C PHE A 377 -24.63 22.80 9.49
#